data_AF-A0A1A9HEL4-F1
#
_entry.id   AF-A0A1A9HEL4-F1
#
_cell.length_a   1.000
_cell.length_b   1.000
_cell.length_c   1.000
_cell.angle_alpha   90.00
_cell.angle_beta   90.00
_cell.angle_gamma   90.00
#
_symmetry.space_group_name_H-M   'P 1'
#
loop_
_entity.id
_entity.type
_entity.pdbx_description
1 polymer ?
#
loop_
_entity_poly.entity_id
_entity_poly.type
_entity_poly.pdbx_seq_one_letter_code
_entity_poly.pdbx_strand_id
1 'polypeptide(L)'
;MPLITAPNFDAGDDFYEALLSAHHGLDVDASHAFNARLILLLANHIGRQDVLLDALSAAARANPVPPVSPVHPASIDAPTPGDASPRGQA
;
A
#
# COMPACT_ATOMS: atom_id res chain seq x y z
N MET A 1 13.42 17.58 -19.24
CA MET A 1 12.26 17.93 -18.40
C MET A 1 12.63 17.57 -16.98
N PRO A 2 12.61 18.52 -16.04
CA PRO A 2 12.85 18.25 -14.62
C PRO A 2 11.69 17.46 -14.01
N LEU A 3 11.88 16.92 -12.81
CA LEU A 3 10.80 16.29 -12.03
C LEU A 3 9.66 17.29 -11.78
N ILE A 4 8.42 16.87 -12.03
CA ILE A 4 7.21 17.64 -11.71
C ILE A 4 6.63 17.08 -10.41
N THR A 5 6.56 17.91 -9.37
CA THR A 5 6.00 17.56 -8.05
C THR A 5 4.64 18.21 -7.78
N ALA A 6 4.17 19.06 -8.69
CA ALA A 6 2.84 19.63 -8.67
C ALA A 6 1.84 18.66 -9.35
N PRO A 7 0.52 18.80 -9.10
CA PRO A 7 -0.51 18.05 -9.83
C PRO A 7 -0.33 18.23 -11.34
N ASN A 8 -0.16 17.12 -12.05
CA ASN A 8 0.15 17.09 -13.50
C ASN A 8 -0.69 16.02 -14.23
N PHE A 9 -1.92 15.79 -13.77
CA PHE A 9 -2.86 14.85 -14.39
C PHE A 9 -3.97 15.62 -15.09
N ASP A 10 -4.21 15.34 -16.37
CA ASP A 10 -5.33 15.91 -17.12
C ASP A 10 -6.68 15.35 -16.63
N ALA A 11 -6.71 14.09 -16.19
CA ALA A 11 -7.86 13.40 -15.61
C ALA A 11 -7.43 12.65 -14.33
N GLY A 12 -7.16 13.41 -13.27
CA GLY A 12 -6.66 12.85 -12.00
C GLY A 12 -7.60 11.83 -11.36
N ASP A 13 -8.90 12.06 -11.45
CA ASP A 13 -9.92 11.21 -10.83
C ASP A 13 -10.00 9.83 -11.49
N ASP A 14 -10.03 9.77 -12.83
CA ASP A 14 -10.11 8.51 -13.58
C ASP A 14 -8.91 7.60 -13.30
N PHE A 15 -7.70 8.17 -13.25
CA PHE A 15 -6.49 7.40 -12.94
C PHE A 15 -6.50 6.92 -11.48
N TYR A 16 -6.96 7.75 -10.54
CA TYR A 16 -7.06 7.37 -9.15
C TYR A 16 -8.05 6.23 -8.93
N GLU A 17 -9.21 6.28 -9.58
CA GLU A 17 -10.18 5.18 -9.55
C GLU A 17 -9.62 3.88 -10.14
N ALA A 18 -8.94 3.98 -11.30
CA ALA A 18 -8.29 2.82 -11.93
C ALA A 18 -7.22 2.20 -11.02
N LEU A 19 -6.43 3.02 -10.33
CA LEU A 19 -5.43 2.56 -9.38
C LEU A 19 -6.09 1.85 -8.20
N LEU A 20 -7.12 2.44 -7.59
CA LEU A 20 -7.82 1.84 -6.47
C LEU A 20 -8.48 0.51 -6.85
N SER A 21 -9.09 0.45 -8.03
CA SER A 21 -9.68 -0.76 -8.58
C SER A 21 -8.63 -1.86 -8.81
N ALA A 22 -7.43 -1.51 -9.28
CA ALA A 22 -6.34 -2.47 -9.47
C ALA A 22 -5.84 -3.11 -8.16
N HIS A 23 -6.02 -2.43 -7.03
CA HIS A 23 -5.68 -2.96 -5.70
C HIS A 23 -6.83 -3.75 -5.06
N HIS A 24 -8.04 -3.71 -5.61
CA HIS A 24 -9.19 -4.36 -5.01
C HIS A 24 -9.02 -5.89 -4.98
N GLY A 25 -9.07 -6.47 -3.77
CA GLY A 25 -8.91 -7.91 -3.55
C GLY A 25 -7.45 -8.38 -3.44
N LEU A 26 -6.47 -7.48 -3.50
CA LEU A 26 -5.09 -7.79 -3.16
C LEU A 26 -4.88 -7.71 -1.64
N ASP A 27 -4.11 -8.66 -1.10
CA ASP A 27 -3.55 -8.49 0.24
C ASP A 27 -2.43 -7.44 0.25
N VAL A 28 -1.90 -7.17 1.43
CA VAL A 28 -0.88 -6.13 1.64
C VAL A 28 0.39 -6.43 0.82
N ASP A 29 0.87 -7.67 0.85
CA ASP A 29 2.10 -8.07 0.17
C ASP A 29 1.96 -8.02 -1.36
N ALA A 30 0.82 -8.48 -1.89
CA ALA A 30 0.49 -8.40 -3.31
C ALA A 30 0.31 -6.96 -3.76
N SER A 31 -0.28 -6.10 -2.93
CA SER A 31 -0.42 -4.66 -3.17
C SER A 31 0.96 -3.97 -3.26
N HIS A 32 1.89 -4.30 -2.36
CA HIS A 32 3.27 -3.82 -2.43
C HIS A 32 4.01 -4.32 -3.68
N ALA A 33 3.86 -5.60 -4.02
CA ALA A 33 4.46 -6.17 -5.23
C ALA A 33 3.87 -5.57 -6.53
N PHE A 34 2.58 -5.23 -6.53
CA PHE A 34 1.94 -4.49 -7.62
C PHE A 34 2.55 -3.09 -7.77
N ASN A 35 2.66 -2.35 -6.67
CA ASN A 35 3.24 -1.00 -6.67
C ASN A 35 4.70 -0.99 -7.13
N ALA A 36 5.52 -1.93 -6.68
CA ALA A 36 6.91 -2.04 -7.12
C ALA A 36 7.02 -2.25 -8.63
N ARG A 37 6.18 -3.12 -9.21
CA ARG A 37 6.13 -3.35 -10.67
C ARG A 37 5.67 -2.11 -11.42
N LEU A 38 4.62 -1.44 -10.94
CA LEU A 38 4.12 -0.21 -11.55
C LEU A 38 5.20 0.89 -11.56
N ILE A 39 5.90 1.10 -10.44
CA ILE A 39 7.00 2.08 -10.34
C ILE A 39 8.10 1.77 -11.36
N LEU A 40 8.51 0.51 -11.50
CA LEU A 40 9.55 0.13 -12.47
C LEU A 40 9.11 0.35 -13.93
N LEU A 41 7.84 0.06 -14.25
CA LEU A 41 7.28 0.32 -15.58
C LEU A 41 7.27 1.82 -15.89
N LEU A 42 6.82 2.65 -14.95
CA LEU A 42 6.82 4.11 -15.09
C LEU A 42 8.24 4.66 -15.18
N ALA A 43 9.18 4.13 -14.39
CA ALA A 43 10.58 4.53 -14.45
C ALA A 43 11.21 4.22 -15.81
N ASN A 44 10.90 3.04 -16.37
CA ASN A 44 11.32 2.67 -17.71
C ASN A 44 10.70 3.58 -18.78
N HIS A 45 9.43 3.95 -18.64
CA HIS A 45 8.77 4.90 -19.55
C HIS A 45 9.40 6.30 -19.50
N ILE A 46 9.80 6.78 -18.31
CA ILE A 46 10.51 8.06 -18.13
C ILE A 46 11.91 8.02 -18.77
N GLY A 47 12.63 6.91 -18.61
CA GLY A 47 13.92 6.65 -19.28
C GLY A 47 15.07 7.60 -18.92
N ARG A 48 14.92 8.43 -17.89
CA ARG A 48 15.86 9.50 -17.52
C ARG A 48 16.37 9.35 -16.10
N GLN A 49 17.63 8.94 -15.97
CA GLN A 49 18.24 8.64 -14.66
C GLN A 49 18.29 9.85 -13.72
N ASP A 50 18.54 11.06 -14.23
CA ASP A 50 18.55 12.28 -13.43
C ASP A 50 17.18 12.55 -12.78
N VAL A 51 16.10 12.44 -13.57
CA VAL A 51 14.73 12.60 -13.08
C VAL A 51 14.35 11.53 -12.06
N LEU A 52 14.80 10.29 -12.27
CA LEU A 52 14.54 9.19 -11.34
C LEU A 52 15.26 9.38 -10.00
N LEU A 53 16.51 9.87 -10.01
CA LEU A 53 17.26 10.17 -8.79
C LEU A 53 16.64 11.35 -8.01
N ASP A 54 16.17 12.37 -8.72
CA ASP A 54 15.42 13.47 -8.13
C ASP A 54 14.11 12.98 -7.49
N ALA A 55 13.40 12.05 -8.16
CA ALA A 55 12.17 11.47 -7.65
C ALA A 55 12.40 10.67 -6.36
N LEU A 56 13.46 9.85 -6.29
CA LEU A 56 13.84 9.14 -5.07
C LEU A 56 14.17 10.09 -3.93
N SER A 57 14.93 11.15 -4.23
CA SER A 57 15.28 12.19 -3.26
C SER A 57 14.05 12.95 -2.76
N ALA A 58 13.08 13.22 -3.64
CA ALA A 58 11.82 13.86 -3.29
C ALA A 58 10.94 12.96 -2.41
N ALA A 59 10.81 11.67 -2.75
CA ALA A 59 10.05 10.70 -1.96
C ALA A 59 10.60 10.56 -0.54
N ALA A 60 11.93 10.50 -0.37
CA ALA A 60 12.57 10.41 0.94
C ALA A 60 12.31 11.64 1.84
N ARG A 61 12.04 12.81 1.24
CA ARG A 61 11.70 14.04 1.98
C ARG A 61 10.20 14.17 2.30
N ALA A 62 9.34 13.55 1.51
CA ALA A 62 7.89 13.79 1.57
C ALA A 62 7.23 13.25 2.85
N ASN A 63 7.74 12.16 3.43
CA ASN A 63 7.44 11.67 4.77
C ASN A 63 8.33 10.44 5.04
N PRO A 64 9.10 10.33 6.14
CA PRO A 64 9.74 9.06 6.47
C PRO A 64 8.65 8.03 6.82
N VAL A 65 8.42 7.06 5.94
CA VAL A 65 7.63 5.87 6.30
C VAL A 65 8.33 5.23 7.50
N PRO A 66 7.71 5.18 8.69
CA PRO A 66 8.30 4.44 9.81
C PRO A 66 8.53 3.00 9.36
N PRO A 67 9.61 2.33 9.81
CA PRO A 67 9.90 0.96 9.39
C PRO A 67 8.63 0.14 9.55
N VAL A 68 8.17 -0.46 8.45
CA VAL A 68 6.96 -1.27 8.42
C VAL A 68 7.08 -2.33 9.51
N SER A 69 6.40 -2.14 10.63
CA SER A 69 6.28 -3.19 11.64
C SER A 69 5.60 -4.36 10.94
N PRO A 70 6.17 -5.58 10.97
CA PRO A 70 5.54 -6.73 10.36
C PRO A 70 4.15 -6.88 10.98
N VAL A 71 3.11 -6.80 10.14
CA VAL A 71 1.74 -7.10 10.52
C VAL A 71 1.75 -8.58 10.91
N HIS A 72 1.71 -8.89 12.21
CA HIS A 72 1.53 -10.26 12.68
C HIS A 72 0.12 -10.74 12.34
N PRO A 73 -0.06 -11.79 11.52
CA PRO A 73 -1.36 -12.42 11.33
C PRO A 73 -1.59 -13.43 12.46
N ALA A 74 -1.82 -12.97 13.69
CA ALA A 74 -2.12 -13.87 14.81
C ALA A 74 -2.86 -13.16 15.95
N SER A 75 -4.06 -12.65 15.69
CA SER A 75 -5.04 -12.31 16.74
C SER A 75 -6.45 -12.41 16.18
N ILE A 76 -6.81 -13.59 15.66
CA ILE A 76 -8.21 -13.97 15.49
C ILE A 76 -8.31 -15.36 16.07
N ASP A 77 -9.15 -15.50 17.10
CA ASP A 77 -9.50 -16.71 17.84
C ASP A 77 -8.68 -16.99 19.12
N ALA A 78 -9.10 -16.35 20.22
CA ALA A 78 -9.05 -16.97 21.53
C ALA A 78 -10.50 -17.33 21.91
N PRO A 79 -10.86 -18.60 22.12
CA PRO A 79 -12.19 -18.95 22.59
C PRO A 79 -12.36 -18.41 24.02
N THR A 80 -13.42 -17.64 24.25
CA THR A 80 -13.83 -17.20 25.59
C THR A 80 -14.29 -18.42 26.38
N PRO A 81 -13.65 -18.83 27.50
CA PRO A 81 -14.17 -19.88 28.33
C PRO A 81 -15.26 -19.28 29.22
N GLY A 82 -16.49 -19.28 28.72
CA GLY A 82 -17.60 -18.58 29.37
C GLY A 82 -18.95 -19.19 29.08
N ASP A 83 -19.06 -20.52 29.11
CA ASP A 83 -20.37 -21.17 29.22
C ASP A 83 -20.25 -22.49 30.00
N ALA A 84 -20.12 -22.37 31.33
CA ALA A 84 -20.33 -23.48 32.25
C ALA A 84 -21.39 -23.06 33.28
N SER A 85 -22.65 -23.06 32.84
CA SER A 85 -23.81 -22.96 33.73
C SER A 85 -24.56 -24.30 33.69
N PRO A 86 -24.48 -25.16 34.72
CA PRO A 86 -25.28 -26.36 34.75
C PRO A 86 -26.70 -26.00 35.18
N ARG A 87 -27.64 -26.09 34.24
CA ARG A 87 -29.06 -26.21 34.55
C ARG A 87 -29.30 -27.51 35.32
N GLY A 88 -29.96 -27.39 36.48
CA GLY A 88 -30.93 -28.38 36.98
C GLY A 88 -30.40 -29.67 37.59
N GLN A 89 -30.57 -29.78 38.90
CA GLN A 89 -30.93 -30.97 39.69
C GLN A 89 -31.27 -30.44 41.10
N ALA A 90 -32.55 -30.26 41.41
CA ALA A 90 -33.44 -31.24 42.07
C ALA A 90 -33.04 -31.45 43.54
#